data_AF-A0A7S6UQR6-F1
#
_entry.id   AF-A0A7S6UQR6-F1
#
_cell.length_a   1.000
_cell.length_b   1.000
_cell.length_c   1.000
_cell.angle_alpha   90.00
_cell.angle_beta   90.00
_cell.angle_gamma   90.00
#
_symmetry.space_group_name_H-M   'P 1'
#
loop_
_entity.id
_entity.type
_entity.pdbx_description
1 polymer ?
#
loop_
_entity_poly.entity_id
_entity_poly.type
_entity_poly.pdbx_seq_one_letter_code
_entity_poly.pdbx_strand_id
1 'polypeptide(L)'
;MRSTSRLAWWGRLAMAAFTVQAANPALDEVSGVLPRLQPDARAALERRAAQWAEWNPGQRESFQQRMQAWDDLARGERDAIREGYLAWQALPASERASIAAAASRYQALPAGERLALRDTYEALDGSERRGWMLGPVLGSDYPALQPLLAQVPVEEHAALLTALRAMTAQQRRDLAVLVQRSSPQERERLRSELATLEPGGIAAWLWERLDR
;
A
#
# COMPACT_ATOMS: atom_id res chain seq x y z
N MET A 1 -9.56 23.89 41.90
CA MET A 1 -9.22 22.55 42.43
C MET A 1 -8.35 21.89 41.37
N ARG A 2 -7.03 22.17 41.34
CA ARG A 2 -5.94 21.42 42.00
C ARG A 2 -6.01 19.90 41.73
N SER A 3 -5.21 19.43 40.79
CA SER A 3 -4.11 18.46 41.03
C SER A 3 -3.41 18.17 39.68
N THR A 4 -2.34 18.88 39.30
CA THR A 4 -0.92 18.55 39.54
C THR A 4 -0.45 17.17 39.03
N SER A 5 0.37 17.24 37.97
CA SER A 5 1.73 16.66 37.87
C SER A 5 1.93 15.15 37.98
N ARG A 6 2.46 14.55 36.90
CA ARG A 6 3.43 13.45 36.97
C ARG A 6 4.52 13.73 35.93
N LEU A 7 5.51 14.56 36.27
CA LEU A 7 6.82 14.15 36.79
C LEU A 7 7.58 13.22 35.84
N ALA A 8 8.56 13.83 35.18
CA ALA A 8 9.73 13.19 34.62
C ALA A 8 10.52 12.41 35.69
N TRP A 9 11.20 11.36 35.23
CA TRP A 9 12.41 10.66 35.71
C TRP A 9 12.25 9.17 35.39
N TRP A 10 13.29 8.41 35.04
CA TRP A 10 14.35 7.96 35.94
C TRP A 10 15.68 7.70 35.23
N GLY A 11 16.77 8.03 35.94
CA GLY A 11 18.09 7.47 35.69
C GLY A 11 18.43 6.31 36.62
N ARG A 12 19.48 5.59 36.20
CA ARG A 12 20.43 4.70 36.92
C ARG A 12 20.15 3.18 36.94
N LEU A 13 20.94 2.51 36.09
CA LEU A 13 21.83 1.34 36.33
C LEU A 13 21.63 0.51 37.61
N ALA A 14 21.46 -0.81 37.41
CA ALA A 14 22.17 -1.83 38.17
C ALA A 14 22.34 -3.11 37.33
N MET A 15 23.58 -3.61 37.26
CA MET A 15 23.95 -4.89 36.69
C MET A 15 23.40 -6.05 37.53
N ALA A 16 22.88 -7.08 36.86
CA ALA A 16 23.02 -8.47 37.30
C ALA A 16 23.00 -9.35 36.04
N ALA A 17 24.08 -10.10 35.86
CA ALA A 17 24.23 -11.07 34.79
C ALA A 17 23.26 -12.23 35.00
N PHE A 18 22.18 -12.22 34.23
CA PHE A 18 21.48 -13.40 33.75
C PHE A 18 21.50 -13.29 32.23
N THR A 19 21.38 -14.40 31.50
CA THR A 19 21.13 -14.38 30.06
C THR A 19 19.74 -13.81 29.80
N VAL A 20 19.63 -12.49 29.99
CA VAL A 20 18.47 -11.68 29.66
C VAL A 20 18.49 -11.61 28.15
N GLN A 21 17.58 -12.35 27.50
CA GLN A 21 17.03 -11.92 26.23
C GLN A 21 16.70 -10.44 26.44
N ALA A 22 17.51 -9.53 25.89
CA ALA A 22 17.47 -8.11 26.22
C ALA A 22 16.02 -7.66 26.24
N ALA A 23 15.47 -7.45 27.45
CA ALA A 23 14.09 -7.03 27.62
C ALA A 23 14.00 -5.71 26.87
N ASN A 24 13.26 -5.71 25.77
CA ASN A 24 13.18 -4.52 24.96
C ASN A 24 12.23 -3.58 25.69
N PRO A 25 12.71 -2.45 26.23
CA PRO A 25 11.86 -1.56 27.02
C PRO A 25 10.67 -1.03 26.21
N ALA A 26 10.75 -1.05 24.87
CA ALA A 26 9.64 -0.71 24.00
C ALA A 26 8.50 -1.76 23.99
N LEU A 27 8.76 -3.00 24.41
CA LEU A 27 7.75 -4.05 24.52
C LEU A 27 7.09 -4.09 25.91
N ASP A 28 7.69 -3.48 26.93
CA ASP A 28 7.18 -3.51 28.32
C ASP A 28 5.74 -2.98 28.41
N GLU A 29 5.44 -1.88 27.69
CA GLU A 29 4.11 -1.25 27.65
C GLU A 29 3.05 -2.14 26.99
N VAL A 30 3.45 -3.01 26.06
CA VAL A 30 2.56 -3.89 25.28
C VAL A 30 2.62 -5.34 25.72
N SER A 31 3.40 -5.66 26.77
CA SER A 31 3.59 -7.03 27.29
C SER A 31 2.30 -7.77 27.61
N GLY A 32 1.26 -7.05 28.06
CA GLY A 32 -0.05 -7.66 28.36
C GLY A 32 -0.88 -8.01 27.12
N VAL A 33 -0.58 -7.38 25.98
CA VAL A 33 -1.30 -7.57 24.70
C VAL A 33 -0.52 -8.48 23.75
N LEU A 34 0.82 -8.48 23.84
CA LEU A 34 1.72 -9.26 22.99
C LEU A 34 1.31 -10.75 22.86
N PRO A 35 0.91 -11.47 23.93
CA PRO A 35 0.49 -12.87 23.85
C PRO A 35 -0.82 -13.09 23.10
N ARG A 36 -1.66 -12.05 22.97
CA ARG A 36 -2.98 -12.08 22.31
C ARG A 36 -2.91 -11.73 20.83
N LEU A 37 -1.77 -11.21 20.36
CA LEU A 37 -1.55 -10.90 18.96
C LEU A 37 -1.32 -12.18 18.14
N GLN A 38 -1.81 -12.15 16.89
CA GLN A 38 -1.50 -13.17 15.90
C GLN A 38 0.03 -13.30 15.70
N PRO A 39 0.55 -14.50 15.40
CA PRO A 39 1.99 -14.76 15.33
C PRO A 39 2.74 -13.78 14.43
N ASP A 40 2.21 -13.49 13.25
CA ASP A 40 2.85 -12.57 12.29
C ASP A 40 2.87 -11.13 12.81
N ALA A 41 1.79 -10.69 13.45
CA ALA A 41 1.70 -9.37 14.04
C ALA A 41 2.68 -9.21 15.22
N ARG A 42 2.82 -10.26 16.03
CA ARG A 42 3.80 -10.32 17.11
C ARG A 42 5.23 -10.22 16.58
N ALA A 43 5.60 -11.08 15.63
CA ALA A 43 6.94 -11.07 15.03
C ALA A 43 7.26 -9.71 14.39
N ALA A 44 6.27 -9.08 13.74
CA ALA A 44 6.44 -7.76 13.15
C ALA A 44 6.60 -6.64 14.20
N LEU A 45 5.98 -6.78 15.38
CA LEU A 45 6.14 -5.84 16.49
C LEU A 45 7.50 -6.01 17.17
N GLU A 46 7.92 -7.26 17.41
CA GLU A 46 9.24 -7.59 17.98
C GLU A 46 10.38 -7.07 17.11
N ARG A 47 10.30 -7.25 15.78
CA ARG A 47 11.29 -6.68 14.83
C ARG A 47 11.37 -5.15 14.92
N ARG A 48 10.23 -4.46 15.01
CA ARG A 48 10.18 -3.00 15.13
C ARG A 48 10.72 -2.53 16.48
N ALA A 49 10.41 -3.23 17.55
CA ALA A 49 10.96 -2.95 18.86
C ALA A 49 12.49 -3.11 18.83
N ALA A 50 13.02 -4.20 18.25
CA ALA A 50 14.46 -4.41 18.12
C ALA A 50 15.13 -3.25 17.36
N GLN A 51 14.53 -2.85 16.24
CA GLN A 51 14.99 -1.69 15.47
C GLN A 51 14.95 -0.39 16.29
N TRP A 52 13.91 -0.16 17.11
CA TRP A 52 13.81 1.00 17.99
C TRP A 52 14.92 1.03 19.04
N ALA A 53 15.28 -0.13 19.60
CA ALA A 53 16.36 -0.23 20.59
C ALA A 53 17.71 0.19 20.00
N GLU A 54 17.94 -0.06 18.71
CA GLU A 54 19.15 0.32 17.96
C GLU A 54 19.18 1.81 17.57
N TRP A 55 18.07 2.55 17.67
CA TRP A 55 18.02 3.95 17.24
C TRP A 55 18.80 4.88 18.17
N ASN A 56 19.57 5.78 17.56
CA ASN A 56 20.22 6.89 18.24
C ASN A 56 19.22 8.01 18.61
N PRO A 57 19.61 8.96 19.49
CA PRO A 57 18.71 10.04 19.93
C PRO A 57 18.11 10.87 18.78
N GLY A 58 18.88 11.18 17.73
CA GLY A 58 18.38 11.94 16.58
C GLY A 58 17.35 11.18 15.74
N GLN A 59 17.52 9.86 15.59
CA GLN A 59 16.53 8.99 14.94
C GLN A 59 15.22 8.93 15.74
N ARG A 60 15.31 8.85 17.08
CA ARG A 60 14.16 8.89 17.97
C ARG A 60 13.44 10.24 17.91
N GLU A 61 14.17 11.35 17.92
CA GLU A 61 13.60 12.69 17.78
C GLU A 61 12.88 12.87 16.44
N SER A 62 13.52 12.46 15.35
CA SER A 62 12.91 12.50 14.01
C SER A 62 11.63 11.65 13.94
N PHE A 63 11.58 10.52 14.64
CA PHE A 63 10.36 9.72 14.75
C PHE A 63 9.27 10.42 15.54
N GLN A 64 9.61 11.01 16.70
CA GLN A 64 8.65 11.78 17.50
C GLN A 64 8.03 12.93 16.71
N GLN A 65 8.84 13.65 15.92
CA GLN A 65 8.35 14.70 15.02
C GLN A 65 7.36 14.15 13.98
N ARG A 66 7.65 12.99 13.37
CA ARG A 66 6.73 12.35 12.41
C ARG A 66 5.44 11.87 13.08
N MET A 67 5.53 11.39 14.33
CA MET A 67 4.36 10.95 15.09
C MET A 67 3.45 12.12 15.43
N GLN A 68 4.02 13.25 15.89
CA GLN A 68 3.26 14.47 16.13
C GLN A 68 2.58 14.96 14.84
N ALA A 69 3.33 15.03 13.75
CA ALA A 69 2.78 15.42 12.45
C ALA A 69 1.64 14.49 12.01
N TRP A 70 1.72 13.20 12.31
CA TRP A 70 0.66 12.23 12.04
C TRP A 70 -0.58 12.42 12.93
N ASP A 71 -0.39 12.71 14.21
CA ASP A 71 -1.48 12.95 15.16
C ASP A 71 -2.22 14.25 14.86
N ASP A 72 -1.52 15.24 14.30
CA ASP A 72 -2.06 16.52 13.86
C ASP A 72 -2.91 16.41 12.58
N LEU A 73 -2.76 15.34 11.79
CA LEU A 73 -3.56 15.12 10.57
C LEU A 73 -5.06 14.96 10.89
N ALA A 74 -5.91 15.45 9.99
CA ALA A 74 -7.33 15.15 10.07
C ALA A 74 -7.58 13.64 9.89
N ARG A 75 -8.71 13.15 10.43
CA ARG A 75 -9.09 11.73 10.31
C ARG A 75 -9.07 11.24 8.86
N GLY A 76 -9.69 12.00 7.95
CA GLY A 76 -9.75 11.63 6.53
C GLY A 76 -8.37 11.53 5.87
N GLU A 77 -7.43 12.39 6.24
CA GLU A 77 -6.05 12.34 5.72
C GLU A 77 -5.32 11.10 6.22
N ARG A 78 -5.45 10.80 7.53
CA ARG A 78 -4.89 9.55 8.08
C ARG A 78 -5.48 8.31 7.40
N ASP A 79 -6.78 8.32 7.13
CA ASP A 79 -7.45 7.19 6.49
C ASP A 79 -6.95 7.01 5.05
N ALA A 80 -6.81 8.10 4.27
CA ALA A 80 -6.23 8.05 2.92
C ALA A 80 -4.78 7.54 2.92
N ILE A 81 -3.94 7.97 3.89
CA ILE A 81 -2.56 7.47 3.99
C ILE A 81 -2.53 5.98 4.34
N ARG A 82 -3.40 5.53 5.26
CA ARG A 82 -3.51 4.09 5.59
C ARG A 82 -3.95 3.27 4.39
N GLU A 83 -4.94 3.76 3.65
CA GLU A 83 -5.42 3.12 2.42
C GLU A 83 -4.29 2.98 1.39
N GLY A 84 -3.55 4.07 1.14
CA GLY A 84 -2.37 4.07 0.28
C GLY A 84 -1.28 3.09 0.73
N TYR A 85 -1.04 2.99 2.04
CA TYR A 85 -0.08 2.04 2.59
C TYR A 85 -0.51 0.59 2.38
N LEU A 86 -1.78 0.25 2.63
CA LEU A 86 -2.32 -1.09 2.40
C LEU A 86 -2.28 -1.46 0.92
N ALA A 87 -2.63 -0.53 0.04
CA ALA A 87 -2.54 -0.73 -1.40
C ALA A 87 -1.09 -1.01 -1.83
N TRP A 88 -0.13 -0.21 -1.36
CA TRP A 88 1.29 -0.43 -1.63
C TRP A 88 1.79 -1.79 -1.11
N GLN A 89 1.35 -2.21 0.08
CA GLN A 89 1.70 -3.53 0.62
C GLN A 89 1.17 -4.68 -0.24
N ALA A 90 -0.02 -4.53 -0.83
CA ALA A 90 -0.63 -5.52 -1.70
C ALA A 90 0.04 -5.63 -3.08
N LEU A 91 0.89 -4.67 -3.48
CA LEU A 91 1.58 -4.71 -4.76
C LEU A 91 2.64 -5.82 -4.81
N PRO A 92 2.92 -6.42 -5.99
CA PRO A 92 4.07 -7.28 -6.20
C PRO A 92 5.39 -6.60 -5.82
N ALA A 93 6.38 -7.40 -5.40
CA ALA A 93 7.69 -6.88 -4.98
C ALA A 93 8.41 -6.07 -6.06
N SER A 94 8.28 -6.47 -7.33
CA SER A 94 8.82 -5.76 -8.49
C SER A 94 8.19 -4.37 -8.67
N GLU A 95 6.87 -4.26 -8.48
CA GLU A 95 6.17 -2.98 -8.55
C GLU A 95 6.54 -2.06 -7.37
N ARG A 96 6.66 -2.61 -6.15
CA ARG A 96 7.16 -1.84 -4.99
C ARG A 96 8.58 -1.31 -5.23
N ALA A 97 9.46 -2.11 -5.84
CA ALA A 97 10.80 -1.67 -6.21
C ALA A 97 10.78 -0.58 -7.29
N SER A 98 9.90 -0.71 -8.30
CA SER A 98 9.70 0.33 -9.32
C SER A 98 9.21 1.65 -8.72
N ILE A 99 8.26 1.59 -7.78
CA ILE A 99 7.78 2.77 -7.04
C ILE A 99 8.92 3.40 -6.23
N ALA A 100 9.73 2.60 -5.53
CA ALA A 100 10.87 3.13 -4.78
C ALA A 100 11.87 3.85 -5.69
N ALA A 101 12.20 3.26 -6.85
CA ALA A 101 13.06 3.91 -7.84
C ALA A 101 12.44 5.19 -8.42
N ALA A 102 11.13 5.19 -8.67
CA ALA A 102 10.41 6.38 -9.11
C ALA A 102 10.40 7.48 -8.05
N ALA A 103 10.22 7.14 -6.78
CA ALA A 103 10.29 8.07 -5.67
C ALA A 103 11.67 8.71 -5.54
N SER A 104 12.76 7.95 -5.70
CA SER A 104 14.12 8.50 -5.72
C SER A 104 14.32 9.49 -6.88
N ARG A 105 13.84 9.15 -8.09
CA ARG A 105 13.90 10.07 -9.24
C ARG A 105 13.08 11.34 -8.98
N TYR A 106 11.86 11.18 -8.47
CA TYR A 106 10.99 12.30 -8.14
C TYR A 106 11.63 13.25 -7.12
N GLN A 107 12.29 12.72 -6.07
CA GLN A 107 12.99 13.53 -5.08
C GLN A 107 14.20 14.29 -5.65
N ALA A 108 14.84 13.76 -6.69
CA ALA A 108 15.95 14.40 -7.36
C ALA A 108 15.52 15.52 -8.33
N LEU A 109 14.23 15.64 -8.64
CA LEU A 109 13.72 16.68 -9.54
C LEU A 109 13.78 18.07 -8.89
N PRO A 110 14.04 19.13 -9.68
CA PRO A 110 13.89 20.52 -9.23
C PRO A 110 12.51 20.79 -8.62
N ALA A 111 12.45 21.72 -7.66
CA ALA A 111 11.20 22.02 -6.95
C ALA A 111 10.03 22.41 -7.88
N GLY A 112 10.31 23.18 -8.94
CA GLY A 112 9.30 23.56 -9.93
C GLY A 112 8.72 22.36 -10.70
N GLU A 113 9.57 21.41 -11.09
CA GLU A 113 9.12 20.18 -11.77
C GLU A 113 8.33 19.27 -10.82
N ARG A 114 8.73 19.17 -9.56
CA ARG A 114 7.98 18.42 -8.54
C ARG A 114 6.60 19.01 -8.29
N LEU A 115 6.48 20.34 -8.29
CA LEU A 115 5.21 21.06 -8.17
C LEU A 115 4.33 20.79 -9.39
N ALA A 116 4.85 20.95 -10.61
CA ALA A 116 4.08 20.69 -11.83
C ALA A 116 3.53 19.24 -11.90
N LEU A 117 4.32 18.24 -11.47
CA LEU A 117 3.87 16.85 -11.38
C LEU A 117 2.79 16.66 -10.31
N ARG A 118 2.92 17.35 -9.17
CA ARG A 118 1.90 17.32 -8.11
C ARG A 118 0.59 17.92 -8.60
N ASP A 119 0.65 19.08 -9.24
CA ASP A 119 -0.53 19.76 -9.78
C ASP A 119 -1.22 18.89 -10.83
N THR A 120 -0.43 18.23 -11.69
CA THR A 120 -0.97 17.27 -12.67
C THR A 120 -1.68 16.11 -12.00
N TYR A 121 -1.12 15.56 -10.92
CA TYR A 121 -1.74 14.47 -10.16
C TYR A 121 -2.99 14.92 -9.39
N GLU A 122 -2.98 16.12 -8.82
CA GLU A 122 -4.12 16.70 -8.11
C GLU A 122 -5.26 17.07 -9.08
N ALA A 123 -4.96 17.36 -10.33
CA ALA A 123 -5.94 17.61 -11.39
C ALA A 123 -6.64 16.33 -11.91
N LEU A 124 -6.09 15.13 -11.65
CA LEU A 124 -6.75 13.87 -11.99
C LEU A 124 -8.09 13.74 -11.26
N ASP A 125 -9.02 12.98 -11.81
CA ASP A 125 -10.26 12.72 -11.09
C ASP A 125 -10.02 11.78 -9.88
N GLY A 126 -10.96 11.79 -8.93
CA GLY A 126 -10.83 10.98 -7.71
C GLY A 126 -10.79 9.47 -7.97
N SER A 127 -11.39 9.00 -9.07
CA SER A 127 -11.38 7.59 -9.46
C SER A 127 -10.05 7.20 -10.10
N GLU A 128 -9.47 8.05 -10.94
CA GLU A 128 -8.15 7.87 -11.55
C GLU A 128 -7.06 7.84 -10.50
N ARG A 129 -7.11 8.77 -9.52
CA ARG A 129 -6.19 8.74 -8.37
C ARG A 129 -6.28 7.43 -7.58
N ARG A 130 -7.49 6.91 -7.38
CA ARG A 130 -7.69 5.58 -6.77
C ARG A 130 -7.18 4.46 -7.67
N GLY A 131 -7.31 4.57 -8.98
CA GLY A 131 -6.74 3.65 -9.95
C GLY A 131 -5.24 3.46 -9.80
N TRP A 132 -4.51 4.55 -9.53
CA TRP A 132 -3.06 4.50 -9.26
C TRP A 132 -2.68 3.68 -8.02
N MET A 133 -3.62 3.41 -7.10
CA MET A 133 -3.39 2.52 -5.96
C MET A 133 -3.19 1.05 -6.38
N LEU A 134 -3.61 0.67 -7.60
CA LEU A 134 -3.37 -0.66 -8.17
C LEU A 134 -1.91 -0.88 -8.60
N GLY A 135 -1.08 0.15 -8.53
CA GLY A 135 0.34 0.11 -8.87
C GLY A 135 0.63 0.67 -10.27
N PRO A 136 1.91 0.87 -10.62
CA PRO A 136 2.31 1.51 -11.87
C PRO A 136 1.96 0.70 -13.12
N VAL A 137 1.73 -0.62 -13.00
CA VAL A 137 1.39 -1.46 -14.16
C VAL A 137 -0.07 -1.29 -14.59
N LEU A 138 -0.98 -1.15 -13.63
CA LEU A 138 -2.42 -1.06 -13.90
C LEU A 138 -2.97 0.36 -13.75
N GLY A 139 -2.32 1.22 -12.97
CA GLY A 139 -2.81 2.56 -12.66
C GLY A 139 -2.99 3.45 -13.89
N SER A 140 -2.07 3.38 -14.85
CA SER A 140 -2.16 4.13 -16.11
C SER A 140 -3.32 3.66 -16.99
N ASP A 141 -3.66 2.37 -16.91
CA ASP A 141 -4.69 1.75 -17.74
C ASP A 141 -6.06 1.75 -17.04
N TYR A 142 -6.10 2.18 -15.78
CA TYR A 142 -7.31 2.19 -14.96
C TYR A 142 -8.48 2.96 -15.59
N PRO A 143 -8.33 4.17 -16.15
CA PRO A 143 -9.47 4.89 -16.70
C PRO A 143 -10.21 4.08 -17.78
N ALA A 144 -9.46 3.35 -18.60
CA ALA A 144 -10.01 2.54 -19.68
C ALA A 144 -10.59 1.20 -19.17
N LEU A 145 -10.05 0.67 -18.07
CA LEU A 145 -10.48 -0.58 -17.44
C LEU A 145 -11.51 -0.36 -16.30
N GLN A 146 -11.79 0.88 -15.92
CA GLN A 146 -12.66 1.24 -14.81
C GLN A 146 -14.05 0.59 -14.91
N PRO A 147 -14.72 0.52 -16.10
CA PRO A 147 -16.02 -0.14 -16.21
C PRO A 147 -15.98 -1.65 -15.94
N LEU A 148 -14.82 -2.28 -16.10
CA LEU A 148 -14.59 -3.68 -15.70
C LEU A 148 -14.37 -3.75 -14.18
N LEU A 149 -13.53 -2.87 -13.64
CA LEU A 149 -13.06 -2.92 -12.24
C LEU A 149 -14.01 -2.32 -11.19
N ALA A 150 -15.02 -1.55 -11.58
CA ALA A 150 -15.84 -0.79 -10.65
C ALA A 150 -16.68 -1.65 -9.68
N GLN A 151 -17.03 -2.89 -10.05
CA GLN A 151 -17.90 -3.77 -9.27
C GLN A 151 -17.37 -5.21 -9.26
N VAL A 152 -16.11 -5.38 -8.85
CA VAL A 152 -15.50 -6.71 -8.74
C VAL A 152 -15.85 -7.31 -7.37
N PRO A 153 -16.41 -8.52 -7.32
CA PRO A 153 -16.59 -9.25 -6.06
C PRO A 153 -15.24 -9.45 -5.34
N VAL A 154 -15.24 -9.40 -4.01
CA VAL A 154 -14.00 -9.42 -3.20
C VAL A 154 -13.19 -10.70 -3.46
N GLU A 155 -13.89 -11.81 -3.66
CA GLU A 155 -13.36 -13.13 -3.97
C GLU A 155 -12.66 -13.22 -5.34
N GLU A 156 -13.13 -12.46 -6.34
CA GLU A 156 -12.56 -12.45 -7.69
C GLU A 156 -11.43 -11.43 -7.84
N HIS A 157 -11.38 -10.43 -6.96
CA HIS A 157 -10.51 -9.27 -7.10
C HIS A 157 -9.02 -9.64 -7.22
N ALA A 158 -8.53 -10.54 -6.37
CA ALA A 158 -7.12 -10.94 -6.41
C ALA A 158 -6.75 -11.68 -7.70
N ALA A 159 -7.61 -12.59 -8.17
CA ALA A 159 -7.39 -13.38 -9.37
C ALA A 159 -7.44 -12.50 -10.62
N LEU A 160 -8.44 -11.61 -10.71
CA LEU A 160 -8.57 -10.64 -11.80
C LEU A 160 -7.35 -9.72 -11.90
N LEU A 161 -6.89 -9.14 -10.79
CA LEU A 161 -5.69 -8.30 -10.79
C LEU A 161 -4.43 -9.08 -11.18
N THR A 162 -4.35 -10.36 -10.85
CA THR A 162 -3.25 -11.24 -11.25
C THR A 162 -3.26 -11.46 -12.76
N ALA A 163 -4.43 -11.78 -13.33
CA ALA A 163 -4.61 -11.93 -14.77
C ALA A 163 -4.25 -10.64 -15.53
N LEU A 164 -4.76 -9.49 -15.08
CA LEU A 164 -4.46 -8.18 -15.69
C LEU A 164 -2.96 -7.83 -15.65
N ARG A 165 -2.24 -8.20 -14.59
CA ARG A 165 -0.78 -8.00 -14.52
C ARG A 165 0.01 -8.94 -15.41
N ALA A 166 -0.51 -10.14 -15.69
CA ALA A 166 0.11 -11.08 -16.61
C ALA A 166 -0.03 -10.65 -18.08
N MET A 167 -0.99 -9.77 -18.38
CA MET A 167 -1.20 -9.20 -19.71
C MET A 167 -0.10 -8.22 -20.10
N THR A 168 0.25 -8.20 -21.38
CA THR A 168 1.01 -7.12 -21.98
C THR A 168 0.21 -5.82 -22.03
N ALA A 169 0.89 -4.68 -22.19
CA ALA A 169 0.22 -3.39 -22.36
C ALA A 169 -0.71 -3.38 -23.59
N GLN A 170 -0.35 -4.07 -24.68
CA GLN A 170 -1.23 -4.18 -25.85
C GLN A 170 -2.50 -4.97 -25.53
N GLN A 171 -2.36 -6.12 -24.86
CA GLN A 171 -3.52 -6.92 -24.45
C GLN A 171 -4.47 -6.17 -23.52
N ARG A 172 -3.96 -5.33 -22.60
CA ARG A 172 -4.82 -4.50 -21.75
C ARG A 172 -5.55 -3.41 -22.53
N ARG A 173 -4.93 -2.82 -23.56
CA ARG A 173 -5.60 -1.90 -24.49
C ARG A 173 -6.71 -2.62 -25.26
N ASP A 174 -6.43 -3.81 -25.77
CA ASP A 174 -7.39 -4.65 -26.47
C ASP A 174 -8.58 -5.01 -25.58
N LEU A 175 -8.33 -5.38 -24.31
CA LEU A 175 -9.36 -5.59 -23.31
C LEU A 175 -10.17 -4.33 -23.04
N ALA A 176 -9.55 -3.16 -22.97
CA ALA A 176 -10.28 -1.91 -22.77
C ALA A 176 -11.28 -1.63 -23.92
N VAL A 177 -10.91 -1.95 -25.17
CA VAL A 177 -11.83 -1.87 -26.32
C VAL A 177 -13.02 -2.81 -26.13
N LEU A 178 -12.77 -4.06 -25.70
CA LEU A 178 -13.85 -5.01 -25.38
C LEU A 178 -14.77 -4.48 -24.27
N VAL A 179 -14.20 -3.94 -23.20
CA VAL A 179 -14.96 -3.42 -22.05
C VAL A 179 -15.86 -2.26 -22.45
N GLN A 180 -15.40 -1.37 -23.33
CA GLN A 180 -16.18 -0.22 -23.79
C GLN A 180 -17.42 -0.62 -24.62
N ARG A 181 -17.32 -1.70 -25.41
CA ARG A 181 -18.44 -2.18 -26.24
C ARG A 181 -19.38 -3.13 -25.50
N SER A 182 -18.98 -3.64 -24.33
CA SER A 182 -19.76 -4.62 -23.56
C SER A 182 -20.81 -4.00 -22.64
N SER A 183 -22.01 -4.57 -22.68
CA SER A 183 -23.07 -4.33 -21.69
C SER A 183 -22.64 -4.70 -20.26
N PRO A 184 -23.34 -4.23 -19.22
CA PRO A 184 -23.02 -4.61 -17.83
C PRO A 184 -22.96 -6.13 -17.60
N GLN A 185 -23.88 -6.89 -18.20
CA GLN A 185 -23.94 -8.36 -18.05
C GLN A 185 -22.77 -9.04 -18.79
N GLU A 186 -22.37 -8.53 -19.95
CA GLU A 186 -21.19 -9.04 -20.66
C GLU A 186 -19.91 -8.73 -19.90
N ARG A 187 -19.79 -7.54 -19.29
CA ARG A 187 -18.65 -7.18 -18.45
C ARG A 187 -18.49 -8.08 -17.23
N GLU A 188 -19.59 -8.49 -16.61
CA GLU A 188 -19.57 -9.51 -15.55
C GLU A 188 -18.95 -10.82 -16.06
N ARG A 189 -19.42 -11.32 -17.22
CA ARG A 189 -18.87 -12.54 -17.82
C ARG A 189 -17.39 -12.40 -18.16
N LEU A 190 -16.98 -11.28 -18.74
CA LEU A 190 -15.57 -11.01 -19.04
C LEU A 190 -14.71 -11.05 -17.77
N ARG A 191 -15.21 -10.54 -16.64
CA ARG A 191 -14.49 -10.61 -15.35
C ARG A 191 -14.32 -12.04 -14.87
N SER A 192 -15.41 -12.79 -14.76
CA SER A 192 -15.36 -14.15 -14.21
C SER A 192 -14.51 -15.08 -15.09
N GLU A 193 -14.59 -14.95 -16.41
CA GLU A 193 -13.73 -15.69 -17.34
C GLU A 193 -12.26 -15.30 -17.16
N LEU A 194 -11.94 -14.00 -17.15
CA LEU A 194 -10.56 -13.54 -17.00
C LEU A 194 -9.94 -13.92 -15.64
N ALA A 195 -10.74 -13.92 -14.57
CA ALA A 195 -10.31 -14.33 -13.24
C ALA A 195 -9.96 -15.83 -13.13
N THR A 196 -10.46 -16.67 -14.03
CA THR A 196 -10.20 -18.12 -14.05
C THR A 196 -9.21 -18.53 -15.13
N LEU A 197 -8.80 -17.60 -16.00
CA LEU A 197 -7.98 -17.88 -17.15
C LEU A 197 -6.50 -17.96 -16.77
N GLU A 198 -5.84 -19.02 -17.21
CA GLU A 198 -4.39 -19.13 -17.10
C GLU A 198 -3.69 -18.09 -17.99
N PRO A 199 -2.56 -17.49 -17.56
CA PRO A 199 -1.87 -16.44 -18.31
C PRO A 199 -1.59 -16.76 -19.78
N GLY A 200 -1.26 -18.02 -20.09
CA GLY A 200 -0.99 -18.46 -21.46
C GLY A 200 -2.20 -18.45 -22.39
N GLY A 201 -3.42 -18.51 -21.85
CA GLY A 201 -4.67 -18.51 -22.62
C GLY A 201 -5.19 -17.12 -22.97
N ILE A 202 -4.70 -16.06 -22.32
CA ILE A 202 -5.27 -14.70 -22.43
C ILE A 202 -5.23 -14.16 -23.86
N ALA A 203 -4.15 -14.42 -24.60
CA ALA A 203 -4.00 -13.94 -25.98
C ALA A 203 -5.07 -14.53 -26.91
N ALA A 204 -5.26 -15.85 -26.87
CA ALA A 204 -6.26 -16.54 -27.69
C ALA A 204 -7.69 -16.12 -27.30
N TRP A 205 -7.96 -16.01 -26.00
CA TRP A 205 -9.24 -15.58 -25.46
C TRP A 205 -9.62 -14.15 -25.89
N LEU A 206 -8.66 -13.22 -25.92
CA LEU A 206 -8.87 -11.85 -26.40
C LEU A 206 -9.17 -11.82 -27.89
N TRP A 207 -8.41 -12.57 -28.69
CA TRP A 207 -8.56 -12.61 -30.14
C TRP A 207 -9.94 -13.14 -30.55
N GLU A 208 -10.39 -14.25 -29.95
CA GLU A 208 -11.73 -14.82 -30.20
C GLU A 208 -12.86 -13.83 -29.89
N ARG A 209 -12.66 -12.97 -28.87
CA ARG A 209 -13.66 -11.96 -28.50
C ARG A 209 -13.65 -10.79 -29.46
N LEU A 210 -12.48 -10.26 -29.80
CA LEU A 210 -12.37 -9.11 -30.69
C LEU A 210 -12.90 -9.36 -32.11
N ASP A 211 -12.81 -10.60 -32.59
CA ASP A 211 -13.30 -11.01 -33.92
C ASP A 211 -14.84 -11.14 -33.99
N ARG A 212 -15.51 -11.19 -32.83
CA ARG A 212 -16.97 -11.13 -32.71
C ARG A 212 -17.46 -9.69 -32.52
#